data_AF-A0A6J2K6E4-F1
#
_entry.id   AF-A0A6J2K6E4-F1
#
_cell.length_a   1.000
_cell.length_b   1.000
_cell.length_c   1.000
_cell.angle_alpha   90.00
_cell.angle_beta   90.00
_cell.angle_gamma   90.00
#
_symmetry.space_group_name_H-M   'P 1'
#
loop_
_entity.id
_entity.type
_entity.pdbx_description
1 polymer ?
#
loop_
_entity_poly.entity_id
_entity_poly.type
_entity_poly.pdbx_seq_one_letter_code
_entity_poly.pdbx_strand_id
1 'polypeptide(L)'
;MSVRKCIAASDQRVSAAFYQGCMSHLILRRVVNHCRCLPFQFKAKTLGVEDFPSCTWERLLCIYQMIEKTEVDIRGIIADSECYQRCDYVQYETEVEFIKNHRLNTVVNGTSSRVSVHFADTTCMKYRREVLYTWDQMLANLGGIFGLCLGGSIISLLEIMWFLLDLLQASIKSLRKTTVTTPNTNNYHLRKKEIIRNKLTAFEPRLKFLN
;
A
#
# COMPACT_ATOMS: atom_id res chain seq x y z
N MET A 1 -10.08 11.96 -5.95
CA MET A 1 -10.51 10.59 -6.32
C MET A 1 -9.78 9.63 -5.38
N SER A 2 -10.49 9.01 -4.43
CA SER A 2 -9.85 8.14 -3.43
C SER A 2 -9.23 6.93 -4.14
N VAL A 3 -7.93 6.71 -3.96
CA VAL A 3 -7.21 5.53 -4.48
C VAL A 3 -7.74 4.24 -3.83
N ARG A 4 -8.46 4.36 -2.70
CA ARG A 4 -8.94 3.24 -1.89
C ARG A 4 -10.41 2.94 -2.22
N LYS A 5 -10.69 1.70 -2.63
CA LYS A 5 -12.05 1.16 -2.83
C LYS A 5 -12.61 0.52 -1.54
N CYS A 6 -12.40 1.16 -0.38
CA CYS A 6 -12.90 0.70 0.92
C CYS A 6 -13.16 1.90 1.84
N ILE A 7 -14.05 1.74 2.81
CA ILE A 7 -14.42 2.77 3.79
C ILE A 7 -13.61 2.56 5.07
N ALA A 8 -12.95 3.61 5.56
CA ALA A 8 -12.23 3.59 6.83
C ALA A 8 -13.15 3.96 8.00
N ALA A 9 -12.89 3.40 9.19
CA ALA A 9 -13.65 3.70 10.41
C ALA A 9 -13.63 5.19 10.80
N SER A 10 -12.62 5.95 10.36
CA SER A 10 -12.48 7.39 10.61
C SER A 10 -13.45 8.27 9.82
N ASP A 11 -13.99 7.78 8.70
CA ASP A 11 -14.82 8.57 7.78
C ASP A 11 -16.30 8.60 8.23
N GLN A 12 -16.58 8.16 9.46
CA GLN A 12 -17.90 7.69 9.84
C GLN A 12 -18.78 8.80 10.43
N ARG A 13 -19.62 9.43 9.58
CA ARG A 13 -20.82 10.19 10.00
C ARG A 13 -22.12 9.39 9.92
N VAL A 14 -22.12 8.26 9.23
CA VAL A 14 -23.25 7.34 9.13
C VAL A 14 -22.66 5.95 9.27
N SER A 15 -23.25 5.13 10.14
CA SER A 15 -22.98 3.70 10.25
C SER A 15 -22.67 3.13 8.87
N ALA A 16 -21.38 2.88 8.57
CA ALA A 16 -21.00 2.14 7.40
C ALA A 16 -21.60 0.75 7.62
N ALA A 17 -22.81 0.57 7.10
CA ALA A 17 -23.51 -0.68 7.06
C ALA A 17 -22.52 -1.64 6.44
N PHE A 18 -22.25 -2.73 7.15
CA PHE A 18 -21.54 -3.87 6.62
C PHE A 18 -21.97 -4.09 5.16
N TYR A 19 -21.03 -4.43 4.26
CA TYR A 19 -21.31 -4.52 2.81
C TYR A 19 -22.62 -5.29 2.51
N GLN A 20 -22.86 -6.40 3.23
CA GLN A 20 -24.10 -7.15 3.11
C GLN A 20 -25.34 -6.32 3.48
N GLY A 21 -25.31 -5.56 4.57
CA GLY A 21 -26.40 -4.66 4.95
C GLY A 21 -26.64 -3.54 3.92
N CYS A 22 -25.59 -2.96 3.36
CA CYS A 22 -25.69 -1.98 2.26
C CYS A 22 -26.35 -2.60 1.03
N MET A 23 -25.89 -3.78 0.62
CA MET A 23 -26.43 -4.50 -0.53
C MET A 23 -27.89 -4.94 -0.31
N SER A 24 -28.21 -5.51 0.85
CA SER A 24 -29.59 -5.89 1.21
C SER A 24 -30.51 -4.67 1.23
N HIS A 25 -30.05 -3.53 1.72
CA HIS A 25 -30.82 -2.28 1.70
C HIS A 25 -31.09 -1.81 0.27
N LEU A 26 -30.08 -1.79 -0.61
CA LEU A 26 -30.24 -1.40 -2.01
C LEU A 26 -31.17 -2.33 -2.79
N ILE A 27 -30.98 -3.65 -2.64
CA ILE A 27 -31.82 -4.65 -3.31
C ILE A 27 -33.27 -4.49 -2.84
N LEU A 28 -33.49 -4.44 -1.52
CA LEU A 28 -34.83 -4.31 -0.97
C LEU A 28 -35.49 -2.99 -1.38
N ARG A 29 -34.75 -1.88 -1.40
CA ARG A 29 -35.23 -0.58 -1.88
C ARG A 29 -35.70 -0.65 -3.33
N ARG A 30 -34.93 -1.30 -4.21
CA ARG A 30 -35.28 -1.47 -5.63
C ARG A 30 -36.53 -2.34 -5.81
N VAL A 31 -36.62 -3.47 -5.09
CA VAL A 31 -37.76 -4.39 -5.14
C VAL A 31 -39.04 -3.74 -4.60
N VAL A 32 -38.96 -3.06 -3.44
CA VAL A 32 -40.10 -2.36 -2.83
C VAL A 32 -40.61 -1.23 -3.72
N ASN A 33 -39.73 -0.45 -4.35
CA ASN A 33 -40.12 0.58 -5.30
C ASN A 33 -40.82 0.01 -6.54
N HIS A 34 -40.47 -1.21 -6.96
CA HIS A 34 -41.11 -1.88 -8.09
C HIS A 34 -42.49 -2.45 -7.73
N CYS A 35 -42.57 -3.23 -6.66
CA CYS A 35 -43.81 -3.92 -6.26
C CYS A 35 -44.78 -3.04 -5.44
N ARG A 36 -44.32 -1.85 -5.00
CA ARG A 36 -45.08 -0.84 -4.23
C ARG A 36 -45.78 -1.40 -2.99
N CYS A 37 -45.08 -2.23 -2.24
CA CYS A 37 -45.54 -2.75 -0.95
C CYS A 37 -44.35 -3.01 -0.03
N LEU A 38 -44.58 -2.95 1.28
CA LEU A 38 -43.54 -3.11 2.29
C LEU A 38 -43.73 -4.43 3.08
N PRO A 39 -42.71 -5.30 3.20
CA PRO A 39 -42.80 -6.48 4.05
C PRO A 39 -42.90 -6.09 5.53
N PHE A 40 -43.58 -6.92 6.33
CA PHE A 40 -43.95 -6.61 7.72
C PHE A 40 -42.80 -6.25 8.66
N GLN A 41 -41.57 -6.73 8.39
CA GLN A 41 -40.40 -6.47 9.23
C GLN A 41 -39.72 -5.13 8.94
N PHE A 42 -40.09 -4.45 7.85
CA PHE A 42 -39.39 -3.27 7.36
C PHE A 42 -40.21 -1.99 7.52
N LYS A 43 -39.53 -0.84 7.63
CA LYS A 43 -40.13 0.49 7.72
C LYS A 43 -39.70 1.36 6.54
N ALA A 44 -40.60 2.21 6.04
CA ALA A 44 -40.29 3.08 4.91
C ALA A 44 -39.15 4.06 5.22
N LYS A 45 -39.15 4.64 6.43
CA LYS A 45 -38.09 5.54 6.92
C LYS A 45 -36.70 4.90 6.93
N THR A 46 -36.60 3.60 7.22
CA THR A 46 -35.31 2.89 7.19
C THR A 46 -34.80 2.66 5.77
N LEU A 47 -35.71 2.56 4.80
CA LEU A 47 -35.40 2.29 3.39
C LEU A 47 -35.28 3.56 2.53
N GLY A 48 -35.69 4.73 3.04
CA GLY A 48 -35.70 5.98 2.28
C GLY A 48 -36.63 5.88 1.05
N VAL A 49 -37.78 5.24 1.26
CA VAL A 49 -38.84 5.03 0.26
C VAL A 49 -40.13 5.68 0.74
N GLU A 50 -41.08 5.87 -0.18
CA GLU A 50 -42.42 6.32 0.14
C GLU A 50 -43.13 5.32 1.06
N ASP A 51 -44.10 5.81 1.85
CA ASP A 51 -44.91 4.99 2.75
C ASP A 51 -45.88 4.11 1.94
N PHE A 52 -45.43 2.90 1.62
CA PHE A 52 -46.26 1.87 0.99
C PHE A 52 -47.03 1.05 2.04
N PRO A 53 -48.22 0.53 1.68
CA PRO A 53 -48.95 -0.39 2.56
C PRO A 53 -48.19 -1.70 2.74
N SER A 54 -48.52 -2.42 3.81
CA SER A 54 -48.00 -3.78 4.05
C SER A 54 -48.38 -4.71 2.90
N CYS A 55 -47.44 -5.57 2.46
CA CYS A 55 -47.68 -6.48 1.36
C CYS A 55 -48.76 -7.54 1.68
N THR A 56 -49.78 -7.63 0.82
CA THR A 56 -50.67 -8.79 0.71
C THR A 56 -49.97 -9.95 -0.01
N TRP A 57 -50.47 -11.17 0.11
CA TRP A 57 -49.92 -12.37 -0.52
C TRP A 57 -49.66 -12.22 -2.04
N GLU A 58 -50.59 -11.62 -2.78
CA GLU A 58 -50.44 -11.39 -4.23
C GLU A 58 -49.26 -10.48 -4.58
N ARG A 59 -49.02 -9.44 -3.77
CA ARG A 59 -47.88 -8.52 -3.96
C ARG A 59 -46.58 -9.11 -3.42
N LEU A 60 -46.67 -10.04 -2.47
CA LEU A 60 -45.53 -10.77 -1.98
C LEU A 60 -44.95 -11.70 -3.07
N LEU A 61 -45.80 -12.28 -3.93
CA LEU A 61 -45.36 -13.01 -5.12
C LEU A 61 -44.50 -12.13 -6.06
N CYS A 62 -44.87 -10.86 -6.27
CA CYS A 62 -44.05 -9.91 -7.04
C CYS A 62 -42.66 -9.74 -6.41
N ILE A 63 -42.58 -9.64 -5.08
CA ILE A 63 -41.30 -9.51 -4.37
C ILE A 63 -40.41 -10.73 -4.64
N TYR A 64 -40.93 -11.95 -4.48
CA TYR A 64 -40.16 -13.17 -4.74
C TYR A 64 -39.67 -13.26 -6.18
N GLN A 65 -40.56 -13.01 -7.16
CA GLN A 65 -40.20 -13.01 -8.58
C GLN A 65 -39.14 -11.95 -8.92
N MET A 66 -39.25 -10.77 -8.32
CA MET A 66 -38.29 -9.69 -8.55
C MET A 66 -36.95 -9.97 -7.88
N ILE A 67 -36.92 -10.59 -6.69
CA ILE A 67 -35.68 -11.01 -6.03
C ILE A 67 -34.95 -12.04 -6.89
N GLU A 68 -35.65 -13.09 -7.35
CA GLU A 68 -35.08 -14.14 -8.20
C GLU A 68 -34.52 -13.55 -9.50
N LYS A 69 -35.28 -12.66 -10.16
CA LYS A 69 -34.81 -11.96 -11.37
C LYS A 69 -33.61 -11.07 -11.10
N THR A 70 -33.57 -10.44 -9.93
CA THR A 70 -32.45 -9.57 -9.51
C THR A 70 -31.20 -10.37 -9.17
N GLU A 71 -31.35 -11.61 -8.67
CA GLU A 71 -30.24 -12.51 -8.39
C GLU A 71 -29.50 -12.96 -9.66
N VAL A 72 -30.20 -13.03 -10.79
CA VAL A 72 -29.60 -13.34 -12.09
C VAL A 72 -28.89 -12.11 -12.70
N ASP A 73 -29.38 -10.89 -12.45
CA ASP A 73 -28.82 -9.62 -12.94
C ASP A 73 -28.10 -8.79 -11.85
N ILE A 74 -27.41 -9.48 -10.94
CA ILE A 74 -26.65 -8.83 -9.85
C ILE A 74 -25.60 -7.84 -10.39
N ARG A 75 -25.09 -8.06 -11.60
CA ARG A 75 -24.03 -7.24 -12.20
C ARG A 75 -24.46 -5.78 -12.41
N GLY A 76 -25.71 -5.54 -12.81
CA GLY A 76 -26.24 -4.18 -12.99
C GLY A 76 -26.43 -3.42 -11.67
N ILE A 77 -26.69 -4.12 -10.57
CA ILE A 77 -26.83 -3.51 -9.24
C ILE A 77 -25.47 -3.19 -8.65
N ILE A 78 -24.51 -4.11 -8.75
CA ILE A 78 -23.16 -3.93 -8.23
C ILE A 78 -22.45 -2.77 -8.94
N ALA A 79 -22.61 -2.66 -10.27
CA ALA A 79 -21.95 -1.63 -11.07
C ALA A 79 -22.45 -0.21 -10.75
N ASP A 80 -23.71 -0.07 -10.32
CA ASP A 80 -24.38 1.20 -10.01
C ASP A 80 -24.28 1.56 -8.51
N SER A 81 -23.88 0.61 -7.66
CA SER A 81 -23.82 0.80 -6.20
C SER A 81 -22.44 1.24 -5.69
N GLU A 82 -22.39 2.30 -4.89
CA GLU A 82 -21.21 2.72 -4.12
C GLU A 82 -21.07 1.95 -2.79
N CYS A 83 -21.50 0.69 -2.72
CA CYS A 83 -21.33 -0.13 -1.52
C CYS A 83 -19.89 -0.66 -1.44
N TYR A 84 -19.06 -0.02 -0.62
CA TYR A 84 -17.71 -0.49 -0.34
C TYR A 84 -17.63 -1.29 0.96
N GLN A 85 -16.73 -2.27 1.00
CA GLN A 85 -16.37 -2.96 2.24
C GLN A 85 -15.57 -2.06 3.17
N ARG A 86 -15.53 -2.40 4.46
CA ARG A 86 -14.62 -1.76 5.41
C ARG A 86 -13.18 -2.12 5.08
N CYS A 87 -12.25 -1.19 5.28
CA CYS A 87 -10.83 -1.46 5.09
C CYS A 87 -10.26 -2.42 6.17
N ASP A 88 -10.91 -2.48 7.33
CA ASP A 88 -10.62 -3.34 8.47
C ASP A 88 -11.75 -4.36 8.66
N TYR A 89 -11.69 -5.48 7.93
CA TYR A 89 -12.66 -6.56 8.07
C TYR A 89 -12.00 -7.84 8.60
N VAL A 90 -12.79 -8.66 9.29
CA VAL A 90 -12.40 -9.99 9.77
C VAL A 90 -13.24 -11.00 9.02
N GLN A 91 -12.58 -12.03 8.49
CA GLN A 91 -13.23 -13.14 7.79
C GLN A 91 -12.96 -14.42 8.55
N TYR A 92 -14.04 -15.18 8.81
CA TYR A 92 -13.97 -16.50 9.43
C TYR A 92 -14.24 -17.55 8.37
N GLU A 93 -13.30 -18.48 8.21
CA GLU A 93 -13.50 -19.69 7.42
C GLU A 93 -14.12 -20.75 8.33
N THR A 94 -15.17 -21.42 7.86
CA THR A 94 -15.95 -22.37 8.67
C THR A 94 -15.94 -23.73 8.01
N GLU A 95 -15.52 -24.74 8.74
CA GLU A 95 -15.64 -26.15 8.36
C GLU A 95 -16.75 -26.80 9.18
N VAL A 96 -17.60 -27.60 8.53
CA VAL A 96 -18.76 -28.23 9.18
C VAL A 96 -18.61 -29.73 9.14
N GLU A 97 -18.52 -30.33 10.32
CA GLU A 97 -18.50 -31.78 10.50
C GLU A 97 -19.81 -32.28 11.10
N PHE A 98 -20.39 -33.32 10.50
CA PHE A 98 -21.63 -33.93 10.96
C PHE A 98 -21.33 -35.27 11.62
N ILE A 99 -21.41 -35.31 12.96
CA ILE A 99 -21.28 -36.56 13.72
C ILE A 99 -22.67 -37.14 13.96
N LYS A 100 -22.97 -38.29 13.34
CA LYS A 100 -24.16 -39.07 13.67
C LYS A 100 -23.91 -39.83 14.97
N ASN A 101 -24.58 -39.44 16.05
CA ASN A 101 -24.53 -40.16 17.32
C ASN A 101 -25.27 -41.50 17.19
N HIS A 102 -24.54 -42.58 16.92
CA HIS A 102 -25.10 -43.94 16.87
C HIS A 102 -25.18 -44.60 18.27
N ARG A 103 -24.62 -43.97 19.32
CA ARG A 103 -24.39 -44.61 20.64
C ARG A 103 -25.44 -44.34 21.72
N LEU A 104 -26.63 -43.84 21.38
CA LEU A 104 -27.77 -43.87 22.31
C LEU A 104 -28.81 -44.87 21.78
N ASN A 105 -28.78 -46.09 22.31
CA ASN A 105 -29.89 -47.06 22.26
C ASN A 105 -31.08 -46.63 23.15
N THR A 106 -31.04 -45.44 23.74
CA THR A 106 -32.18 -44.82 24.39
C THR A 106 -32.79 -43.84 23.41
N VAL A 107 -34.06 -44.06 23.08
CA VAL A 107 -34.96 -43.24 22.26
C VAL A 107 -34.57 -41.76 22.30
N VAL A 108 -33.70 -41.33 21.37
CA VAL A 108 -33.50 -39.91 21.08
C VAL A 108 -34.70 -39.55 20.24
N ASN A 109 -35.73 -39.01 20.89
CA ASN A 109 -36.82 -38.31 20.18
C ASN A 109 -36.17 -37.40 19.13
N GLY A 110 -36.62 -37.48 17.88
CA GLY A 110 -36.02 -36.81 16.70
C GLY A 110 -36.05 -35.27 16.72
N THR A 111 -36.09 -34.66 17.90
CA THR A 111 -36.27 -33.23 18.15
C THR A 111 -35.03 -32.56 18.73
N SER A 112 -33.95 -33.29 19.03
CA SER A 112 -32.74 -32.72 19.65
C SER A 112 -31.55 -32.73 18.69
N SER A 113 -31.18 -31.55 18.19
CA SER A 113 -29.91 -31.30 17.48
C SER A 113 -28.93 -30.55 18.39
N ARG A 114 -27.65 -30.94 18.35
CA ARG A 114 -26.57 -30.25 19.08
C ARG A 114 -25.56 -29.72 18.07
N VAL A 115 -25.30 -28.42 18.11
CA VAL A 115 -24.29 -27.75 17.30
C VAL A 115 -23.22 -27.20 18.24
N SER A 116 -21.96 -27.56 18.00
CA SER A 116 -20.82 -27.02 18.76
C SER A 116 -19.93 -26.19 17.84
N VAL A 117 -19.86 -24.88 18.10
CA VAL A 117 -18.99 -23.95 17.36
C VAL A 117 -17.73 -23.70 18.19
N HIS A 118 -16.57 -23.94 17.60
CA HIS A 118 -15.27 -23.72 18.24
C HIS A 118 -14.27 -23.20 17.20
N PHE A 119 -13.25 -22.49 17.67
CA PHE A 119 -12.12 -22.10 16.82
C PHE A 119 -11.20 -23.30 16.66
N ALA A 120 -10.79 -23.58 15.42
CA ALA A 120 -9.80 -24.63 15.14
C ALA A 120 -8.44 -24.25 15.74
N ASP A 121 -8.03 -22.99 15.56
CA ASP A 121 -6.77 -22.45 16.05
C ASP A 121 -6.97 -21.22 16.94
N THR A 122 -6.04 -21.00 17.88
CA THR A 122 -6.01 -19.80 18.74
C THR A 122 -5.32 -18.60 18.09
N THR A 123 -4.84 -18.74 16.85
CA THR A 123 -4.10 -17.71 16.10
C THR A 123 -4.95 -17.19 14.94
N CYS A 124 -4.61 -16.00 14.44
CA CYS A 124 -5.34 -15.36 13.34
C CYS A 124 -4.34 -14.80 12.31
N MET A 125 -4.64 -15.01 11.03
CA MET A 125 -3.86 -14.45 9.92
C MET A 125 -4.26 -13.02 9.65
N LYS A 126 -3.31 -12.08 9.76
CA LYS A 126 -3.53 -10.65 9.52
C LYS A 126 -2.92 -10.23 8.18
N TYR A 127 -3.79 -9.86 7.24
CA TYR A 127 -3.37 -9.24 5.98
C TYR A 127 -3.41 -7.71 6.10
N ARG A 128 -2.31 -7.04 5.72
CA ARG A 128 -2.23 -5.57 5.68
C ARG A 128 -1.71 -5.13 4.33
N ARG A 129 -2.39 -4.17 3.72
CA ARG A 129 -1.96 -3.53 2.47
C ARG A 129 -1.24 -2.23 2.79
N GLU A 130 0.02 -2.14 2.38
CA GLU A 130 0.85 -0.96 2.55
C GLU A 130 1.21 -0.37 1.18
N VAL A 131 1.55 0.92 1.16
CA VAL A 131 1.95 1.60 -0.08
C VAL A 131 3.39 1.21 -0.39
N LEU A 132 3.60 0.56 -1.54
CA LEU A 132 4.92 0.04 -1.96
C LEU A 132 5.97 1.14 -2.16
N TYR A 133 5.55 2.33 -2.60
CA TYR A 133 6.45 3.44 -2.87
C TYR A 133 5.89 4.73 -2.31
N THR A 134 6.48 5.18 -1.22
CA THR A 134 6.11 6.45 -0.59
C THR A 134 6.94 7.59 -1.20
N TRP A 135 6.40 8.81 -1.15
CA TRP A 135 7.13 10.00 -1.63
C TRP A 135 8.45 10.22 -0.90
N ASP A 136 8.52 9.85 0.38
CA ASP A 136 9.74 9.91 1.17
C ASP A 136 10.81 8.94 0.63
N GLN A 137 10.44 7.68 0.40
CA GLN A 137 11.34 6.70 -0.24
C GLN A 137 11.78 7.14 -1.63
N MET A 138 10.90 7.81 -2.39
CA MET A 138 11.25 8.38 -3.68
C MET A 138 12.32 9.45 -3.56
N LEU A 139 12.13 10.40 -2.64
CA LEU A 139 13.05 11.51 -2.42
C LEU A 139 14.38 11.02 -1.85
N ALA A 140 14.37 10.01 -0.97
CA ALA A 140 15.58 9.39 -0.44
C ALA A 140 16.43 8.75 -1.55
N ASN A 141 15.80 7.97 -2.43
CA ASN A 141 16.49 7.32 -3.55
C ASN A 141 17.03 8.36 -4.56
N LEU A 142 16.23 9.37 -4.87
CA LEU A 142 16.61 10.45 -5.78
C LEU A 142 17.73 11.32 -5.20
N GLY A 143 17.64 11.66 -3.92
CA GLY A 143 18.64 12.42 -3.19
C GLY A 143 19.99 11.68 -3.07
N GLY A 144 19.96 10.36 -2.92
CA GLY A 144 21.19 9.54 -2.92
C GLY A 144 21.94 9.61 -4.25
N ILE A 145 21.23 9.46 -5.37
CA ILE A 145 21.83 9.51 -6.71
C ILE A 145 22.35 10.92 -7.02
N PHE A 146 21.55 11.95 -6.77
CA PHE A 146 21.98 13.33 -6.97
C PHE A 146 23.15 13.73 -6.06
N GLY A 147 23.15 13.25 -4.81
CA GLY A 147 24.23 13.48 -3.85
C GLY A 147 25.56 12.88 -4.33
N LEU A 148 25.54 11.66 -4.89
CA LEU A 148 26.73 11.03 -5.45
C LEU A 148 27.25 11.78 -6.69
N CYS A 149 26.37 12.16 -7.61
CA CYS A 149 26.76 12.88 -8.82
C CYS A 149 27.30 14.29 -8.51
N LEU A 150 26.64 15.03 -7.61
CA LEU A 150 27.08 16.36 -7.17
C LEU A 150 28.37 16.27 -6.35
N GLY A 151 28.49 15.29 -5.46
CA GLY A 151 29.71 15.05 -4.68
C GLY A 151 30.93 14.80 -5.56
N GLY A 152 30.79 13.93 -6.57
CA GLY A 152 31.84 13.69 -7.57
C GLY A 152 32.20 14.95 -8.35
N SER A 153 31.18 15.71 -8.79
CA SER A 153 31.36 16.95 -9.54
C SER A 153 32.11 18.02 -8.72
N ILE A 154 31.83 18.15 -7.43
CA ILE A 154 32.51 19.10 -6.53
C ILE A 154 33.98 18.71 -6.31
N ILE A 155 34.28 17.42 -6.11
CA ILE A 155 35.66 16.95 -5.95
C ILE A 155 36.47 17.24 -7.22
N SER A 156 35.91 16.96 -8.40
CA SER A 156 36.55 17.28 -9.68
C SER A 156 36.77 18.78 -9.88
N LEU A 157 35.80 19.62 -9.50
CA LEU A 157 35.96 21.08 -9.57
C LEU A 157 37.08 21.59 -8.65
N LEU A 158 37.20 21.03 -7.44
CA LEU A 158 38.29 21.38 -6.52
C LEU A 158 39.65 21.00 -7.09
N GLU A 159 39.78 19.82 -7.71
CA GLU A 159 41.03 19.39 -8.36
C GLU A 159 41.44 20.33 -9.50
N ILE A 160 40.49 20.70 -10.36
CA ILE A 160 40.73 21.65 -11.45
C ILE A 160 41.17 23.01 -10.88
N MET A 161 40.51 23.49 -9.83
CA MET A 161 40.85 24.77 -9.20
C MET A 161 42.27 24.76 -8.61
N TRP A 162 42.66 23.68 -7.92
CA TRP A 162 44.02 23.51 -7.40
C TRP A 162 45.06 23.47 -8.52
N PHE A 163 44.79 22.73 -9.60
CA PHE A 163 45.69 22.65 -10.75
C PHE A 163 45.88 24.02 -11.44
N LEU A 164 44.80 24.80 -11.58
CA LEU A 164 44.87 26.15 -12.14
C LEU A 164 45.70 27.10 -11.25
N LEU A 165 45.53 27.03 -9.93
CA LEU A 165 46.33 27.82 -8.99
C LEU A 165 47.82 27.49 -9.08
N ASP A 166 48.18 26.21 -9.16
CA ASP A 166 49.57 25.77 -9.34
C ASP A 166 50.15 26.25 -10.67
N LEU A 167 49.38 26.16 -11.76
CA LEU A 167 49.78 26.68 -13.07
C LEU A 167 49.97 28.20 -13.06
N LEU A 168 49.10 28.95 -12.40
CA LEU A 168 49.21 30.41 -12.25
C LEU A 168 50.44 30.78 -11.42
N GLN A 169 50.70 30.08 -10.32
CA GLN A 169 51.92 30.32 -9.53
C GLN A 169 53.19 29.98 -10.32
N ALA A 170 53.17 28.90 -11.09
CA ALA A 170 54.27 28.51 -11.95
C ALA A 170 54.50 29.53 -13.09
N SER A 171 53.44 30.04 -13.71
CA SER A 171 53.53 31.05 -14.78
C SER A 171 54.01 32.40 -14.25
N ILE A 172 53.54 32.86 -13.08
CA ILE A 172 54.04 34.07 -12.40
C ILE A 172 55.53 33.91 -12.02
N LYS A 173 55.94 32.74 -11.51
CA LYS A 173 57.36 32.45 -11.23
C LYS A 173 58.20 32.37 -12.51
N SER A 174 57.63 31.87 -13.61
CA SER A 174 58.30 31.80 -14.93
C SER A 174 58.49 33.20 -15.52
N LEU A 175 57.47 34.06 -15.47
CA LEU A 175 57.54 35.48 -15.85
C LEU A 175 58.54 36.27 -15.00
N ARG A 176 58.65 35.96 -13.70
CA ARG A 176 59.70 36.54 -12.83
C ARG A 176 61.11 36.03 -13.15
N LYS A 177 61.28 34.82 -13.70
CA LYS A 177 62.59 34.29 -14.13
C LYS A 177 63.09 34.92 -15.44
N THR A 178 62.20 35.39 -16.33
CA THR A 178 62.62 36.06 -17.57
C THR A 178 63.27 37.43 -17.32
N THR A 179 63.12 38.02 -16.12
CA THR A 179 63.83 39.25 -15.71
C THR A 179 65.09 38.98 -14.88
N VAL A 180 65.31 37.76 -14.37
CA VAL A 180 66.47 37.41 -13.52
C VAL A 180 66.90 35.97 -13.79
N THR A 181 67.88 35.83 -14.70
CA THR A 181 68.99 34.85 -14.76
C THR A 181 68.70 33.34 -14.57
N THR A 182 69.12 32.54 -15.56
CA THR A 182 69.31 31.07 -15.55
C THR A 182 70.07 30.56 -14.30
N PRO A 183 69.77 29.37 -13.71
CA PRO A 183 70.47 28.14 -14.17
C PRO A 183 69.81 26.74 -13.88
N ASN A 184 70.37 25.76 -14.60
CA ASN A 184 70.65 24.33 -14.34
C ASN A 184 69.54 23.25 -14.17
N THR A 185 69.57 22.29 -15.10
CA THR A 185 68.59 21.26 -15.42
C THR A 185 68.91 19.86 -14.87
N ASN A 186 69.75 19.70 -13.84
CA ASN A 186 70.13 18.35 -13.39
C ASN A 186 69.43 17.86 -12.10
N ASN A 187 68.67 18.71 -11.39
CA ASN A 187 68.05 18.34 -10.11
C ASN A 187 66.52 18.08 -10.16
N TYR A 188 65.85 18.29 -11.29
CA TYR A 188 64.39 18.07 -11.39
C TYR A 188 64.00 16.59 -11.49
N HIS A 189 64.85 15.75 -12.10
CA HIS A 189 64.52 14.35 -12.33
C HIS A 189 64.54 13.51 -11.04
N LEU A 190 65.41 13.85 -10.10
CA LEU A 190 65.51 13.20 -8.80
C LEU A 190 64.35 13.60 -7.88
N ARG A 191 63.98 14.89 -7.85
CA ARG A 191 62.86 15.39 -7.04
C ARG A 191 61.49 14.87 -7.52
N LYS A 192 61.32 14.67 -8.84
CA LYS A 192 60.09 14.10 -9.42
C LYS A 192 59.93 12.61 -9.06
N LYS A 193 61.03 11.85 -8.98
CA LYS A 193 61.02 10.44 -8.54
C LYS A 193 60.65 10.30 -7.06
N GLU A 194 61.09 11.21 -6.19
CA GLU A 194 60.71 11.20 -4.75
C GLU A 194 59.24 11.59 -4.52
N ILE A 195 58.72 12.57 -5.26
CA ILE A 195 57.32 13.01 -5.11
C ILE A 195 56.34 11.92 -5.59
N ILE A 196 56.66 11.21 -6.67
CA ILE A 196 55.85 10.08 -7.16
C ILE A 196 55.92 8.91 -6.17
N ARG A 197 57.10 8.60 -5.60
CA ARG A 197 57.26 7.56 -4.59
C ARG A 197 56.46 7.86 -3.32
N ASN A 198 56.49 9.11 -2.84
CA ASN A 198 55.75 9.51 -1.65
C ASN A 198 54.22 9.61 -1.88
N LYS A 199 53.76 9.85 -3.12
CA LYS A 199 52.33 9.77 -3.46
C LYS A 199 51.83 8.32 -3.59
N LEU A 200 52.67 7.38 -4.05
CA LEU A 200 52.32 5.96 -4.07
C LEU A 200 52.25 5.35 -2.66
N THR A 201 53.16 5.71 -1.74
CA THR A 201 53.13 5.20 -0.35
C THR A 201 52.01 5.79 0.49
N ALA A 202 51.47 6.96 0.14
CA ALA A 202 50.30 7.56 0.80
C ALA A 202 48.96 6.94 0.37
N PHE A 203 48.92 6.22 -0.76
CA PHE A 203 47.69 5.62 -1.29
C PHE A 203 47.38 4.22 -0.71
N GLU A 204 48.29 3.65 0.08
CA GLU A 204 48.22 2.27 0.58
C GLU A 204 48.02 2.11 2.11
N PRO A 205 47.14 2.90 2.78
CA PRO A 205 46.55 2.42 4.03
C PRO A 205 45.05 2.71 4.16
N ARG A 206 44.23 2.40 3.14
CA ARG A 206 42.75 2.41 3.25
C ARG A 206 42.09 1.13 2.70
N LEU A 207 42.77 0.00 2.78
CA LEU A 207 42.25 -1.32 2.37
C LEU A 207 42.45 -2.43 3.43
N LYS A 208 42.56 -2.05 4.71
CA LYS A 208 42.52 -2.97 5.86
C LYS A 208 41.51 -2.51 6.91
N PHE A 209 40.24 -2.45 6.53
CA PHE A 209 39.10 -2.53 7.46
C PHE A 209 37.88 -3.03 6.68
N LEU A 210 37.89 -4.32 6.34
CA LEU A 210 36.73 -5.15 6.00
C LEU A 210 37.20 -6.60 6.08
N ASN A 211 37.29 -7.08 7.32
CA ASN A 211 37.02 -8.45 7.75
C ASN A 211 36.32 -8.32 9.10
#